data_AF-A0A369T5K9-F1
#
_entry.id   AF-A0A369T5K9-F1
#
_cell.length_a   1.000
_cell.length_b   1.000
_cell.length_c   1.000
_cell.angle_alpha   90.00
_cell.angle_beta   90.00
_cell.angle_gamma   90.00
#
_symmetry.space_group_name_H-M   'P 1'
#
loop_
_entity.id
_entity.type
_entity.pdbx_description
1 polymer ?
#
loop_
_entity_poly.entity_id
_entity_poly.type
_entity_poly.pdbx_seq_one_letter_code
_entity_poly.pdbx_strand_id
1 'polypeptide(L)'
;MSASRRRGVVEEFLALDIGDPGTGRTFHLKMPKESLRYFMGKRIGEEISGDPIGLPGYTLMITGGTDKDGFPMHPSLPIPGRKRVLLSSPPGFHPRREGERRAKLVRGSIISEATRQINLKVVRRGERPLEELVGGEAS
;
A
#
# COMPACT_ATOMS: atom_id res chain seq x y z
N MET A 1 -0.02 14.72 40.62
CA MET A 1 0.08 15.12 39.20
C MET A 1 0.08 13.86 38.35
N SER A 2 -1.09 13.52 37.80
CA SER A 2 -1.36 12.28 37.10
C SER A 2 -1.34 12.53 35.59
N ALA A 3 -0.49 11.79 34.89
CA ALA A 3 -0.86 10.99 33.72
C ALA A 3 0.43 10.37 33.16
N SER A 4 0.84 9.25 33.75
CA SER A 4 1.71 8.30 33.07
C SER A 4 1.02 7.94 31.75
N ARG A 5 1.49 8.53 30.64
CA ARG A 5 1.14 8.09 29.29
C ARG A 5 1.54 6.63 29.22
N ARG A 6 0.57 5.74 29.41
CA ARG A 6 0.69 4.33 29.01
C ARG A 6 1.27 4.37 27.60
N ARG A 7 2.48 3.86 27.44
CA ARG A 7 3.03 3.53 26.12
C ARG A 7 2.03 2.55 25.53
N GLY A 8 1.08 3.08 24.77
CA GLY A 8 0.13 2.27 24.03
C GLY A 8 0.96 1.33 23.18
N VAL A 9 0.75 0.04 23.37
CA VAL A 9 1.24 -0.97 22.43
C VAL A 9 0.64 -0.55 21.09
N VAL A 10 1.46 0.01 20.21
CA VAL A 10 1.00 0.38 18.86
C VAL A 10 0.80 -0.97 18.20
N GLU A 11 -0.44 -1.44 18.11
CA GLU A 11 -0.74 -2.64 17.33
C GLU A 11 -0.21 -2.38 15.91
N GLU A 12 0.80 -3.15 15.53
CA GLU A 12 1.32 -3.08 14.18
C GLU A 12 0.26 -3.69 13.26
N PHE A 13 -0.46 -2.84 12.54
CA PHE A 13 -1.41 -3.26 11.51
C PHE A 13 -0.82 -3.04 10.11
N LEU A 14 -1.29 -3.82 9.15
CA LEU A 14 -1.12 -3.55 7.73
C LEU A 14 -2.30 -2.69 7.25
N ALA A 15 -2.01 -1.57 6.60
CA ALA A 15 -3.03 -0.76 5.95
C ALA A 15 -3.18 -1.18 4.48
N LEU A 16 -4.41 -1.42 4.04
CA LEU A 16 -4.74 -1.68 2.64
C LEU A 16 -5.65 -0.56 2.14
N ASP A 17 -5.20 0.16 1.11
CA ASP A 17 -5.99 1.21 0.46
C ASP A 17 -6.49 0.67 -0.88
N ILE A 18 -7.79 0.44 -0.99
CA ILE A 18 -8.40 -0.20 -2.15
C ILE A 18 -9.20 0.84 -2.93
N GLY A 19 -8.67 1.26 -4.08
CA GLY A 19 -9.38 2.13 -5.01
C GLY A 19 -10.32 1.34 -5.92
N ASP A 20 -11.58 1.75 -5.99
CA ASP A 20 -12.55 1.25 -6.97
C ASP A 20 -12.76 2.29 -8.09
N PRO A 21 -12.20 2.08 -9.29
CA PRO A 21 -12.37 3.02 -10.40
C PRO A 21 -13.82 3.21 -10.86
N GLY A 22 -14.70 2.24 -10.61
CA GLY A 22 -16.09 2.31 -11.06
C GLY A 22 -16.97 3.14 -10.14
N THR A 23 -16.66 3.24 -8.85
CA THR A 23 -17.34 4.16 -7.91
C THR A 23 -16.57 5.45 -7.67
N GLY A 24 -15.27 5.48 -8.01
CA GLY A 24 -14.37 6.60 -7.73
C GLY A 24 -13.99 6.72 -6.24
N ARG A 25 -14.32 5.72 -5.42
CA ARG A 25 -14.07 5.71 -3.98
C ARG A 25 -12.84 4.90 -3.62
N THR A 26 -12.22 5.28 -2.50
CA THR A 26 -11.15 4.49 -1.87
C THR A 26 -11.64 3.96 -0.53
N PHE A 27 -11.38 2.68 -0.29
CA PHE A 27 -11.73 1.98 0.95
C PHE A 27 -10.47 1.65 1.73
N HIS A 28 -10.49 1.93 3.03
CA HIS A 28 -9.37 1.67 3.93
C HIS A 28 -9.65 0.44 4.78
N LEU A 29 -8.85 -0.60 4.61
CA LEU A 29 -8.93 -1.83 5.41
C LEU A 29 -7.68 -1.96 6.28
N LYS A 30 -7.89 -2.10 7.60
CA LYS A 30 -6.82 -2.38 8.56
C LYS A 30 -6.83 -3.87 8.87
N MET A 31 -5.71 -4.53 8.66
CA MET A 31 -5.53 -5.94 8.96
C MET A 31 -4.40 -6.15 9.98
N PRO A 32 -4.41 -7.25 10.75
CA PRO A 32 -3.25 -7.66 11.53
C PRO A 32 -2.01 -7.79 10.64
N LYS A 33 -0.83 -7.41 11.15
CA LYS A 33 0.42 -7.44 10.37
C LYS A 33 0.78 -8.84 9.87
N GLU A 34 0.30 -9.90 10.51
CA GLU A 34 0.46 -11.29 10.07
C GLU A 34 -0.09 -11.52 8.65
N SER A 35 -1.12 -10.75 8.27
CA SER A 35 -1.73 -10.79 6.93
C SER A 35 -0.75 -10.37 5.82
N LEU A 36 0.33 -9.67 6.17
CA LEU A 36 1.40 -9.31 5.23
C LEU A 36 2.05 -10.55 4.58
N ARG A 37 2.02 -11.72 5.25
CA ARG A 37 2.55 -12.98 4.71
C ARG A 37 1.97 -13.34 3.35
N TYR A 38 0.70 -13.01 3.10
CA TYR A 38 0.05 -13.23 1.80
C TYR A 38 0.63 -12.36 0.68
N PHE A 39 1.09 -11.16 1.02
CA PHE A 39 1.63 -10.20 0.06
C PHE A 39 3.14 -10.30 -0.14
N MET A 40 3.85 -10.99 0.75
CA MET A 40 5.32 -11.10 0.65
C MET A 40 5.76 -11.70 -0.68
N GLY A 41 6.76 -11.08 -1.31
CA GLY A 41 7.30 -11.52 -2.60
C GLY A 41 6.48 -11.09 -3.81
N LYS A 42 5.25 -10.61 -3.61
CA LYS A 42 4.45 -10.00 -4.68
C LYS A 42 5.02 -8.64 -5.06
N ARG A 43 4.71 -8.21 -6.29
CA ARG A 43 5.23 -6.94 -6.82
C ARG A 43 4.13 -5.98 -7.26
N ILE A 44 4.49 -4.70 -7.33
CA ILE A 44 3.66 -3.69 -8.01
C ILE A 44 3.39 -4.13 -9.46
N GLY A 45 2.12 -4.03 -9.87
CA GLY A 45 1.59 -4.48 -11.16
C GLY A 45 1.08 -5.91 -11.18
N GLU A 46 1.20 -6.66 -10.08
CA GLU A 46 0.65 -8.02 -9.98
C GLU A 46 -0.82 -8.02 -9.55
N GLU A 47 -1.61 -8.92 -10.14
CA GLU A 47 -2.99 -9.19 -9.75
C GLU A 47 -3.06 -10.28 -8.68
N ILE A 48 -3.95 -10.10 -7.71
CA ILE A 48 -4.16 -11.00 -6.57
C ILE A 48 -5.65 -11.24 -6.33
N SER A 49 -5.98 -12.40 -5.75
CA SER A 49 -7.33 -12.64 -5.22
C SER A 49 -7.54 -11.82 -3.95
N GLY A 50 -8.75 -11.24 -3.83
CA GLY A 50 -9.24 -10.55 -2.64
C GLY A 50 -9.78 -11.50 -1.56
N ASP A 51 -10.00 -12.79 -1.86
CA ASP A 51 -10.61 -13.72 -0.90
C ASP A 51 -9.84 -13.80 0.43
N PRO A 52 -8.49 -13.90 0.45
CA PRO A 52 -7.72 -14.00 1.69
C PRO A 52 -7.76 -12.75 2.58
N ILE A 53 -8.21 -11.61 2.03
CA ILE A 53 -8.35 -10.34 2.75
C ILE A 53 -9.82 -9.97 3.01
N GLY A 54 -10.73 -10.94 2.89
CA GLY A 54 -12.15 -10.75 3.19
C GLY A 54 -12.95 -10.09 2.05
N LEU A 55 -12.42 -10.07 0.83
CA LEU A 55 -13.05 -9.49 -0.37
C LEU A 55 -13.36 -10.59 -1.39
N PRO A 56 -14.38 -11.45 -1.12
CA PRO A 56 -14.65 -12.63 -1.93
C PRO A 56 -15.03 -12.26 -3.36
N GLY A 57 -14.42 -12.93 -4.34
CA GLY A 57 -14.68 -12.75 -5.77
C GLY A 57 -14.03 -11.50 -6.37
N TYR A 58 -13.31 -10.68 -5.58
CA TYR A 58 -12.57 -9.54 -6.11
C TYR A 58 -11.22 -9.97 -6.67
N THR A 59 -10.85 -9.37 -7.80
CA THR A 59 -9.46 -9.37 -8.29
C THR A 59 -8.89 -7.98 -8.15
N LEU A 60 -7.76 -7.88 -7.45
CA LEU A 60 -7.11 -6.60 -7.12
C LEU A 60 -5.72 -6.56 -7.73
N MET A 61 -5.30 -5.38 -8.19
CA MET A 61 -3.93 -5.15 -8.67
C MET A 61 -3.18 -4.31 -7.64
N ILE A 62 -1.95 -4.71 -7.31
CA ILE A 62 -1.04 -3.93 -6.47
C ILE A 62 -0.53 -2.74 -7.28
N THR A 63 -0.85 -1.51 -6.87
CA THR A 63 -0.42 -0.30 -7.58
C THR A 63 0.76 0.39 -6.93
N GLY A 64 0.97 0.15 -5.64
CA GLY A 64 2.03 0.80 -4.88
C GLY A 64 1.97 0.46 -3.41
N GLY A 65 2.69 1.25 -2.62
CA GLY A 65 2.68 1.11 -1.18
C GLY A 65 3.69 2.04 -0.53
N THR A 66 3.62 2.04 0.79
CA THR A 66 4.49 2.84 1.64
C THR A 66 5.15 1.94 2.67
N ASP A 67 6.40 2.23 2.90
CA ASP A 67 7.26 1.60 3.87
C ASP A 67 7.01 2.12 5.30
N LYS A 68 7.44 1.38 6.32
CA LYS A 68 7.30 1.78 7.73
C LYS A 68 7.90 3.14 8.09
N ASP A 69 8.94 3.56 7.37
CA ASP A 69 9.59 4.87 7.58
C ASP A 69 9.06 5.95 6.61
N GLY A 70 7.95 5.69 5.91
CA GLY A 70 7.30 6.66 5.01
C GLY A 70 7.90 6.76 3.60
N PHE A 71 8.85 5.90 3.24
CA PHE A 71 9.38 5.89 1.87
C PHE A 71 8.39 5.24 0.90
N PRO A 72 8.12 5.87 -0.26
CA PRO A 72 7.26 5.29 -1.27
C PRO A 72 7.94 4.12 -1.99
N MET A 73 7.15 3.14 -2.41
CA MET A 73 7.59 2.08 -3.31
C MET A 73 7.69 2.60 -4.76
N HIS A 74 8.72 2.16 -5.48
CA HIS A 74 8.97 2.55 -6.86
C HIS A 74 8.86 1.34 -7.81
N PRO A 75 7.98 1.38 -8.83
CA PRO A 75 7.66 0.21 -9.66
C PRO A 75 8.85 -0.30 -10.49
N SER A 76 9.75 0.58 -10.92
CA SER A 76 10.91 0.20 -11.76
C SER A 76 12.05 -0.50 -11.02
N LEU A 77 11.97 -0.66 -9.69
CA LEU A 77 13.04 -1.23 -8.88
C LEU A 77 12.65 -2.64 -8.39
N PRO A 78 13.04 -3.73 -9.06
CA PRO A 78 12.65 -5.10 -8.70
C PRO A 78 13.44 -5.64 -7.51
N ILE A 79 13.37 -4.95 -6.38
CA ILE A 79 14.05 -5.31 -5.12
C ILE A 79 13.06 -5.22 -3.95
N PRO A 80 13.23 -5.99 -2.87
CA PRO A 80 12.44 -5.85 -1.64
C PRO A 80 12.96 -4.72 -0.72
N GLY A 81 14.22 -4.30 -0.92
CA GLY A 81 14.91 -3.32 -0.09
C GLY A 81 14.72 -1.88 -0.51
N ARG A 82 15.48 -0.99 0.13
CA ARG A 82 15.59 0.42 -0.29
C ARG A 82 16.82 0.61 -1.17
N LYS A 83 16.74 1.54 -2.12
CA LYS A 83 17.89 1.97 -2.91
C LYS A 83 17.84 3.47 -3.13
N ARG A 84 19.00 4.12 -3.11
CA ARG A 84 19.13 5.52 -3.50
C ARG A 84 19.22 5.58 -5.02
N VAL A 85 18.28 6.27 -5.64
CA VAL A 85 18.19 6.37 -7.10
C VAL A 85 18.00 7.83 -7.53
N LEU A 86 18.53 8.16 -8.71
CA LEU A 86 18.40 9.49 -9.29
C LEU A 86 17.05 9.61 -9.99
N LEU A 87 16.09 10.26 -9.33
CA LEU A 87 14.74 10.45 -9.86
C LEU A 87 14.63 11.78 -10.60
N SER A 88 13.83 11.76 -11.66
CA SER A 88 13.39 12.93 -12.43
C SER A 88 11.87 13.10 -12.43
N SER A 89 11.12 12.15 -11.85
CA SER A 89 9.67 12.13 -11.87
C SER A 89 9.11 11.39 -10.65
N PRO A 90 7.81 11.50 -10.38
CA PRO A 90 7.13 10.67 -9.40
C PRO A 90 7.16 9.19 -9.82
N PRO A 91 6.99 8.23 -8.88
CA PRO A 91 6.81 8.42 -7.44
C PRO A 91 8.13 8.70 -6.68
N GLY A 92 8.03 9.41 -5.55
CA GLY A 92 9.17 9.70 -4.66
C GLY A 92 9.94 11.00 -4.93
N PHE A 93 9.74 11.63 -6.09
CA PHE A 93 10.26 12.97 -6.37
C PHE A 93 9.31 13.76 -7.29
N HIS A 94 8.94 14.96 -6.88
CA HIS A 94 8.16 15.89 -7.70
C HIS A 94 9.09 17.05 -8.11
N PRO A 95 9.63 17.05 -9.34
CA PRO A 95 10.52 18.13 -9.81
C PRO A 95 9.75 19.45 -9.84
N ARG A 96 10.41 20.54 -9.44
CA ARG A 96 9.84 21.91 -9.50
C ARG A 96 10.33 22.69 -10.70
N ARG A 97 11.44 22.26 -11.30
CA ARG A 97 12.03 22.85 -12.49
C ARG A 97 12.22 21.78 -13.55
N GLU A 98 12.15 22.19 -14.81
CA GLU A 98 12.47 21.32 -15.93
C GLU A 98 13.92 20.82 -15.82
N GLY A 99 14.14 19.55 -16.12
CA GLY A 99 15.45 18.91 -16.01
C GLY A 99 15.95 18.67 -14.58
N GLU A 100 15.20 19.02 -13.54
CA GLU A 100 15.59 18.78 -12.15
C GLU A 100 15.64 17.27 -11.87
N ARG A 101 16.77 16.81 -11.34
CA ARG A 101 16.96 15.43 -10.89
C ARG A 101 17.52 15.41 -9.49
N ARG A 102 17.04 14.48 -8.66
CA ARG A 102 17.54 14.34 -7.28
C ARG A 102 17.68 12.89 -6.87
N ALA A 103 18.81 12.58 -6.24
CA ALA A 103 19.02 11.29 -5.61
C ALA A 103 18.13 11.16 -4.36
N LYS A 104 17.14 10.27 -4.42
CA LYS A 104 16.19 9.99 -3.33
C LYS A 104 16.26 8.53 -2.94
N LEU A 105 16.05 8.26 -1.65
CA LEU A 105 15.89 6.90 -1.15
C LEU A 105 14.44 6.49 -1.39
N VAL A 106 14.23 5.38 -2.07
CA VAL A 106 12.91 4.80 -2.33
C VAL A 106 12.95 3.31 -2.01
N ARG A 107 11.78 2.74 -1.75
CA ARG A 107 11.57 1.30 -1.58
C ARG A 107 11.37 0.66 -2.97
N GLY A 108 11.83 -0.56 -3.16
CA GLY A 108 11.58 -1.28 -4.41
C GLY A 108 10.13 -1.73 -4.57
N SER A 109 9.84 -2.39 -5.69
CA SER A 109 8.50 -2.80 -6.09
C SER A 109 8.03 -4.11 -5.46
N ILE A 110 8.93 -4.87 -4.84
CA ILE A 110 8.61 -6.15 -4.19
C ILE A 110 8.21 -5.87 -2.73
N ILE A 111 7.07 -6.42 -2.32
CA ILE A 111 6.56 -6.28 -0.95
C ILE A 111 7.42 -7.11 0.01
N SER A 112 7.77 -6.50 1.14
CA SER A 112 8.60 -7.10 2.20
C SER A 112 8.01 -6.81 3.57
N GLU A 113 8.59 -7.39 4.62
CA GLU A 113 8.17 -7.19 6.01
C GLU A 113 8.20 -5.73 6.49
N ALA A 114 8.96 -4.87 5.79
CA ALA A 114 9.04 -3.45 6.09
C ALA A 114 7.87 -2.63 5.51
N THR A 115 7.03 -3.23 4.68
CA THR A 115 5.86 -2.56 4.09
C THR A 115 4.80 -2.30 5.16
N ARG A 116 4.31 -1.05 5.21
CA ARG A 116 3.32 -0.60 6.20
C ARG A 116 1.93 -0.41 5.61
N GLN A 117 1.89 -0.04 4.33
CA GLN A 117 0.68 0.19 3.56
C GLN A 117 0.84 -0.37 2.15
N ILE A 118 -0.21 -0.99 1.62
CA ILE A 118 -0.28 -1.46 0.23
C ILE A 118 -1.47 -0.77 -0.44
N ASN A 119 -1.23 -0.25 -1.64
CA ASN A 119 -2.26 0.37 -2.47
C ASN A 119 -2.72 -0.66 -3.50
N LEU A 120 -4.02 -0.86 -3.57
CA LEU A 120 -4.71 -1.84 -4.39
C LEU A 120 -5.71 -1.13 -5.30
N LYS A 121 -5.92 -1.68 -6.49
CA LYS A 121 -6.93 -1.23 -7.44
C LYS A 121 -7.84 -2.39 -7.79
N VAL A 122 -9.16 -2.17 -7.77
CA VAL A 122 -10.13 -3.17 -8.25
C VAL A 122 -9.97 -3.36 -9.76
N VAL A 123 -9.68 -4.58 -10.18
CA VAL A 123 -9.66 -5.01 -11.59
C VAL A 123 -10.94 -5.75 -11.94
N ARG A 124 -11.40 -6.63 -11.06
CA ARG A 124 -12.68 -7.34 -11.18
C ARG A 124 -13.46 -7.21 -9.88
N ARG A 125 -14.74 -6.88 -10.02
CA ARG A 125 -15.66 -6.77 -8.88
C ARG A 125 -16.14 -8.15 -8.45
N GLY A 126 -16.22 -8.35 -7.15
CA GLY A 126 -16.86 -9.52 -6.56
C GLY A 126 -18.38 -9.37 -6.47
N GLU A 127 -19.00 -10.30 -5.74
CA GLU A 127 -20.46 -10.44 -5.66
C GLU A 127 -21.12 -9.34 -4.81
N ARG A 128 -20.45 -8.93 -3.73
CA ARG A 128 -20.96 -7.92 -2.78
C ARG A 128 -20.20 -6.60 -2.92
N PRO A 129 -20.85 -5.44 -2.75
CA PRO A 129 -20.19 -4.14 -2.83
C PRO A 129 -19.13 -3.97 -1.74
N LEU A 130 -18.06 -3.22 -2.03
CA LEU A 130 -16.95 -2.99 -1.10
C LEU A 130 -17.39 -2.22 0.15
N GLU A 131 -18.39 -1.35 0.02
CA GLU A 131 -18.97 -0.58 1.12
C GLU A 131 -19.45 -1.50 2.26
N GLU A 132 -20.10 -2.61 1.92
CA GLU A 132 -20.63 -3.58 2.87
C GLU A 132 -19.51 -4.45 3.48
N LEU A 133 -18.46 -4.73 2.71
CA LEU A 133 -17.37 -5.60 3.13
C LEU A 133 -16.34 -4.89 4.02
N VAL A 134 -16.08 -3.60 3.77
CA VAL A 134 -15.06 -2.82 4.49
C VAL A 134 -15.65 -1.99 5.63
N GLY A 135 -16.98 -1.82 5.69
CA GLY A 135 -17.64 -1.23 6.86
C GLY A 135 -17.60 0.29 6.95
N GLY A 136 -17.65 0.99 5.80
CA GLY A 136 -18.18 2.37 5.78
C GLY A 136 -17.26 3.52 6.20
N GLU A 137 -15.94 3.39 6.17
CA GLU A 137 -15.03 4.57 6.17
C GLU A 137 -14.46 4.78 4.76
N ALA A 138 -15.31 5.25 3.84
CA ALA A 138 -14.87 5.77 2.55
C ALA A 138 -14.42 7.23 2.73
N SER A 139 -13.21 7.55 2.30
CA SER A 139 -12.68 8.93 2.25
C SER A 139 -12.62 9.44 0.81
#